data_AF-A0A0Q1AQ45-F1
#
_entry.id   AF-A0A0Q1AQ45-F1
#
_cell.length_a   1.000
_cell.length_b   1.000
_cell.length_c   1.000
_cell.angle_alpha   90.00
_cell.angle_beta   90.00
_cell.angle_gamma   90.00
#
_symmetry.space_group_name_H-M   'P 1'
#
loop_
_entity.id
_entity.type
_entity.pdbx_description
1 polymer ?
#
loop_
_entity_poly.entity_id
_entity_poly.type
_entity_poly.pdbx_seq_one_letter_code
_entity_poly.pdbx_strand_id
1 'polypeptide(L)'
;MMKNAANVAVTTAKQSYQIELDYSESSIEKIEEILNKIHEQYLISKDDKGFYGLTIMYAAYLGEVFKRSKGFGFWRKNHPTFGKISFPFYKNEKECFFRSTGVLKES
;
A
#
# COMPACT_ATOMS: atom_id res chain seq x y z
N MET A 1 5.80 0.42 -13.06
CA MET A 1 5.61 -0.73 -12.14
C MET A 1 4.61 -0.37 -11.05
N MET A 2 4.93 0.51 -10.09
CA MET A 2 4.02 0.83 -8.98
C MET A 2 2.67 1.43 -9.40
N LYS A 3 2.65 2.33 -10.39
CA LYS A 3 1.38 2.82 -10.98
C LYS A 3 0.48 1.69 -11.52
N ASN A 4 1.05 0.65 -12.12
CA ASN A 4 0.27 -0.49 -12.62
C ASN A 4 -0.25 -1.34 -11.46
N ALA A 5 0.58 -1.58 -10.43
CA ALA A 5 0.15 -2.27 -9.21
C ALA A 5 -0.99 -1.52 -8.51
N ALA A 6 -0.94 -0.18 -8.48
CA ALA A 6 -2.02 0.65 -7.98
C ALA A 6 -3.31 0.52 -8.81
N ASN A 7 -3.23 0.38 -10.14
CA ASN A 7 -4.41 0.11 -10.97
C ASN A 7 -4.98 -1.29 -10.70
N VAL A 8 -4.12 -2.29 -10.46
CA VAL A 8 -4.57 -3.63 -10.05
C VAL A 8 -5.32 -3.54 -8.72
N ALA A 9 -4.88 -2.70 -7.77
CA ALA A 9 -5.60 -2.46 -6.52
C ALA A 9 -7.02 -1.95 -6.74
N VAL A 10 -7.22 -1.00 -7.66
CA VAL A 10 -8.57 -0.50 -8.02
C VAL A 10 -9.45 -1.62 -8.57
N THR A 11 -8.91 -2.41 -9.52
CA THR A 11 -9.66 -3.51 -10.14
C THR A 11 -10.03 -4.58 -9.11
N THR A 12 -9.09 -4.99 -8.26
CA THR A 12 -9.32 -6.00 -7.23
C THR A 12 -10.28 -5.51 -6.15
N ALA A 13 -10.16 -4.26 -5.68
CA ALA A 13 -11.10 -3.67 -4.74
C ALA A 13 -12.53 -3.74 -5.28
N LYS A 14 -12.73 -3.39 -6.56
CA LYS A 14 -14.05 -3.43 -7.20
C LYS A 14 -14.56 -4.85 -7.41
N GLN A 15 -13.73 -5.74 -7.94
CA GLN A 15 -14.16 -7.08 -8.34
C GLN A 15 -14.32 -8.04 -7.16
N SER A 16 -13.41 -7.98 -6.19
CA SER A 16 -13.34 -8.95 -5.08
C SER A 16 -14.04 -8.44 -3.82
N TYR A 17 -14.11 -7.12 -3.62
CA TYR A 17 -14.64 -6.53 -2.40
C TYR A 17 -15.81 -5.57 -2.63
N GLN A 18 -16.18 -5.31 -3.89
CA GLN A 18 -17.25 -4.36 -4.28
C GLN A 18 -17.02 -2.93 -3.75
N ILE A 19 -15.75 -2.54 -3.57
CA ILE A 19 -15.34 -1.24 -3.05
C ILE A 19 -14.74 -0.41 -4.18
N GLU A 20 -15.20 0.82 -4.34
CA GLU A 20 -14.67 1.75 -5.34
C GLU A 20 -13.55 2.63 -4.78
N LEU A 21 -12.39 2.52 -5.44
CA LEU A 21 -11.18 3.26 -5.16
C LEU A 21 -10.90 4.25 -6.30
N ASP A 22 -10.75 5.54 -5.98
CA ASP A 22 -10.70 6.65 -6.96
C ASP A 22 -9.45 7.56 -6.87
N TYR A 23 -8.51 7.18 -6.01
CA TYR A 23 -7.28 7.89 -5.65
C TYR A 23 -7.49 9.17 -4.82
N SER A 24 -8.66 9.35 -4.22
CA SER A 24 -8.89 10.38 -3.21
C SER A 24 -8.30 9.99 -1.85
N GLU A 25 -8.12 10.97 -0.96
CA GLU A 25 -7.75 10.68 0.44
C GLU A 25 -8.84 9.86 1.15
N SER A 26 -10.12 10.04 0.82
CA SER A 26 -11.21 9.21 1.37
C SER A 26 -11.12 7.73 0.97
N SER A 27 -10.42 7.40 -0.13
CA SER A 27 -10.17 6.01 -0.50
C SER A 27 -9.17 5.30 0.43
N ILE A 28 -8.46 6.02 1.30
CA ILE A 28 -7.57 5.43 2.31
C ILE A 28 -8.38 4.65 3.35
N GLU A 29 -9.49 5.21 3.85
CA GLU A 29 -10.37 4.53 4.81
C GLU A 29 -10.98 3.25 4.21
N LYS A 30 -11.29 3.28 2.91
CA LYS A 30 -11.78 2.12 2.17
C LYS A 30 -10.74 1.00 2.05
N ILE A 31 -9.45 1.34 2.05
CA ILE A 31 -8.37 0.32 2.08
C ILE A 31 -8.37 -0.40 3.43
N GLU A 32 -8.56 0.31 4.54
CA GLU A 32 -8.65 -0.32 5.86
C GLU A 32 -9.82 -1.31 5.93
N GLU A 33 -10.97 -0.99 5.31
CA GLU A 33 -12.08 -1.94 5.19
C GLU A 33 -11.68 -3.22 4.43
N ILE A 34 -10.95 -3.07 3.32
CA ILE A 34 -10.46 -4.21 2.54
C ILE A 34 -9.45 -5.04 3.35
N LEU A 35 -8.53 -4.39 4.06
CA LEU A 35 -7.54 -5.06 4.91
C LEU A 35 -8.21 -5.83 6.05
N ASN A 36 -9.27 -5.29 6.65
CA ASN A 36 -10.07 -6.01 7.63
C ASN A 36 -10.71 -7.27 7.03
N LYS A 37 -11.31 -7.19 5.83
CA LYS A 37 -11.87 -8.37 5.14
C LYS A 37 -10.79 -9.42 4.84
N ILE A 38 -9.59 -9.00 4.42
CA ILE A 38 -8.45 -9.90 4.19
C ILE A 38 -8.03 -10.57 5.52
N HIS A 39 -7.97 -9.81 6.60
CA HIS A 39 -7.62 -10.32 7.92
C HIS A 39 -8.67 -11.33 8.42
N GLU A 40 -9.96 -11.04 8.28
CA GLU A 40 -11.03 -11.98 8.62
C GLU A 40 -10.92 -13.29 7.83
N GLN A 41 -10.65 -13.20 6.52
CA GLN A 41 -10.39 -14.37 5.68
C GLN A 41 -9.18 -15.17 6.16
N TYR A 42 -8.08 -14.49 6.51
CA TYR A 42 -6.90 -15.14 7.08
C TYR A 42 -7.22 -15.88 8.38
N LEU A 43 -8.01 -15.27 9.27
CA LEU A 43 -8.35 -15.90 10.54
C LEU A 43 -9.06 -17.24 10.36
N ILE A 44 -9.84 -17.38 9.28
CA ILE A 44 -10.56 -18.60 8.90
C ILE A 44 -9.65 -19.58 8.16
N SER A 45 -8.96 -19.14 7.09
CA SER A 45 -8.22 -20.03 6.20
C SER A 45 -6.85 -20.43 6.74
N LYS A 46 -6.23 -19.56 7.55
CA LYS A 46 -4.81 -19.59 7.92
C LYS A 46 -3.85 -19.66 6.72
N ASP A 47 -4.33 -19.25 5.54
CA ASP A 47 -3.57 -19.20 4.30
C ASP A 47 -3.18 -17.75 4.01
N ASP A 48 -1.87 -17.49 3.95
CA ASP A 48 -1.29 -16.19 3.62
C ASP A 48 -0.84 -16.10 2.15
N LYS A 49 -1.14 -17.12 1.34
CA LYS A 49 -0.75 -17.16 -0.07
C LYS A 49 -1.32 -15.95 -0.81
N GLY A 50 -0.42 -15.21 -1.45
CA GLY A 50 -0.77 -14.01 -2.21
C GLY A 50 -0.81 -12.72 -1.39
N PHE A 51 -0.65 -12.76 -0.07
CA PHE A 51 -0.67 -11.56 0.78
C PHE A 51 0.43 -10.59 0.40
N TYR A 52 1.60 -11.10 0.03
CA TYR A 52 2.68 -10.25 -0.48
C TYR A 52 2.25 -9.42 -1.71
N GLY A 53 1.49 -10.01 -2.62
CA GLY A 53 0.93 -9.32 -3.78
C GLY A 53 -0.09 -8.24 -3.37
N LEU A 54 -1.00 -8.59 -2.47
CA LEU A 54 -2.00 -7.67 -1.89
C LEU A 54 -1.35 -6.48 -1.18
N THR A 55 -0.31 -6.73 -0.39
CA THR A 55 0.46 -5.68 0.29
C THR A 55 1.13 -4.74 -0.72
N ILE A 56 1.77 -5.28 -1.77
CA ILE A 56 2.41 -4.44 -2.78
C ILE A 56 1.39 -3.56 -3.51
N MET A 57 0.25 -4.11 -3.93
CA MET A 57 -0.73 -3.36 -4.70
C MET A 57 -1.43 -2.28 -3.88
N TYR A 58 -1.82 -2.56 -2.63
CA TYR A 58 -2.45 -1.55 -1.77
C TYR A 58 -1.44 -0.51 -1.27
N ALA A 59 -0.18 -0.90 -0.99
CA ALA A 59 0.88 0.07 -0.72
C ALA A 59 1.16 0.97 -1.94
N ALA A 60 1.19 0.40 -3.15
CA ALA A 60 1.33 1.15 -4.38
C ALA A 60 0.19 2.15 -4.57
N TYR A 61 -1.04 1.75 -4.27
CA TYR A 61 -2.19 2.64 -4.33
C TYR A 61 -2.05 3.82 -3.36
N LEU A 62 -1.71 3.57 -2.09
CA LEU A 62 -1.51 4.61 -1.08
C LEU A 62 -0.46 5.64 -1.52
N GLY A 63 0.68 5.20 -2.05
CA GLY A 63 1.69 6.12 -2.56
C GLY A 63 1.20 6.95 -3.76
N GLU A 64 0.35 6.39 -4.64
CA GLU A 64 -0.27 7.17 -5.72
C GLU A 64 -1.33 8.17 -5.22
N VAL A 65 -2.08 7.84 -4.15
CA VAL A 65 -2.96 8.81 -3.47
C VAL A 65 -2.14 9.97 -2.95
N PHE A 66 -1.08 9.71 -2.18
CA PHE A 66 -0.22 10.78 -1.64
C PHE A 66 0.43 11.63 -2.72
N LYS A 67 0.89 10.98 -3.80
CA LYS A 67 1.47 11.69 -4.95
C LYS A 67 0.48 12.66 -5.59
N ARG A 68 -0.79 12.26 -5.72
CA ARG A 68 -1.84 13.10 -6.30
C ARG A 68 -2.32 14.19 -5.33
N SER A 69 -2.55 13.84 -4.07
CA SER A 69 -3.15 14.76 -3.11
C SER A 69 -2.16 15.80 -2.58
N LYS A 70 -0.89 15.42 -2.39
CA LYS A 70 0.14 16.32 -1.85
C LYS A 70 1.09 16.88 -2.91
N GLY A 71 0.96 16.44 -4.17
CA GLY A 71 1.77 16.92 -5.29
C GLY A 71 3.24 16.54 -5.23
N PHE A 72 3.64 15.66 -4.31
CA PHE A 72 5.03 15.21 -4.16
C PHE A 72 5.12 13.70 -4.00
N GLY A 73 6.28 13.17 -4.38
CA GLY A 73 6.73 11.85 -4.01
C GLY A 73 6.98 10.90 -5.18
N PHE A 74 7.94 10.01 -4.98
CA PHE A 74 8.42 9.09 -6.00
C PHE A 74 8.83 7.74 -5.41
N TRP A 75 8.67 6.70 -6.22
CA TRP A 75 9.10 5.36 -5.90
C TRP A 75 10.57 5.18 -6.25
N ARG A 76 11.34 4.53 -5.38
CA ARG A 76 12.66 3.99 -5.73
C ARG A 76 12.65 2.48 -5.61
N LYS A 77 13.50 1.82 -6.39
CA LYS A 77 13.72 0.38 -6.32
C LYS A 77 14.94 0.11 -5.45
N ASN A 78 14.83 -0.87 -4.57
CA ASN A 78 15.81 -1.24 -3.56
C ASN A 78 16.01 -0.14 -2.50
N HIS A 79 16.43 -0.56 -1.32
CA HIS A 79 16.79 0.34 -0.24
C HIS A 79 17.95 -0.28 0.55
N PRO A 80 18.95 0.50 1.00
CA PRO A 80 20.02 -0.03 1.84
C PRO A 80 19.52 -0.74 3.10
N THR A 81 18.40 -0.28 3.67
CA THR A 81 17.78 -0.86 4.89
C THR A 81 16.66 -1.85 4.61
N PHE A 82 15.79 -1.61 3.61
CA PHE A 82 14.65 -2.50 3.32
C PHE A 82 15.03 -3.66 2.37
N GLY A 83 16.26 -3.66 1.89
CA GLY A 83 16.81 -4.73 1.07
C GLY A 83 16.58 -4.55 -0.43
N LYS A 84 16.94 -5.59 -1.17
CA LYS A 84 16.73 -5.68 -2.62
C LYS A 84 15.25 -5.97 -2.90
N ILE A 85 14.73 -5.45 -4.01
CA ILE A 85 13.32 -5.60 -4.45
C ILE A 85 12.33 -4.86 -3.53
N SER A 86 12.80 -4.01 -2.62
CA SER A 86 11.92 -3.08 -1.91
C SER A 86 11.48 -1.93 -2.82
N PHE A 87 10.31 -1.35 -2.53
CA PHE A 87 9.80 -0.17 -3.24
C PHE A 87 9.47 0.96 -2.25
N PRO A 88 10.47 1.56 -1.58
CA PRO A 88 10.24 2.70 -0.70
C PRO A 88 9.60 3.88 -1.44
N PHE A 89 8.62 4.50 -0.79
CA PHE A 89 8.03 5.76 -1.22
C PHE A 89 8.76 6.92 -0.56
N TYR A 90 9.25 7.85 -1.36
CA TYR A 90 9.96 9.03 -0.89
C TYR A 90 9.09 10.27 -1.04
N LYS A 91 9.07 11.12 -0.02
CA LYS A 91 8.47 12.46 -0.07
C LYS A 91 9.39 13.46 -0.76
N ASN A 92 10.70 13.33 -0.53
CA ASN A 92 11.79 14.08 -1.18
C ASN A 92 13.05 13.19 -1.23
N GLU A 93 14.18 13.67 -1.75
CA GLU A 93 15.42 12.89 -1.87
C GLU A 93 15.94 12.28 -0.55
N LYS A 94 15.51 12.81 0.61
CA LYS A 94 16.04 12.47 1.94
C LYS A 94 15.04 11.71 2.82
N GLU A 95 13.74 11.80 2.54
CA GLU A 95 12.67 11.34 3.43
C GLU A 95 11.87 10.20 2.80
N CYS A 96 12.12 8.97 3.26
CA CYS A 96 11.29 7.80 2.97
C CYS A 96 10.09 7.78 3.94
N PHE A 97 8.88 7.76 3.39
CA PHE A 97 7.62 7.87 4.15
C PHE A 97 7.38 6.67 5.06
N PHE A 98 7.88 5.49 4.69
CA PHE A 98 7.87 4.28 5.52
C PHE A 98 9.22 4.07 6.21
N ARG A 99 9.73 5.04 6.97
CA ARG A 99 10.80 4.71 7.93
C ARG A 99 10.21 3.79 8.97
N SER A 100 10.80 2.62 9.15
CA SER A 100 10.52 1.64 10.23
C SER A 100 10.75 2.19 11.65
N THR A 101 10.87 3.50 11.82
CA THR A 101 11.03 4.20 13.10
C THR A 101 9.78 5.01 13.47
N GLY A 102 8.73 5.02 12.64
CA GLY A 102 7.47 5.72 12.91
C GLY A 102 6.34 4.85 13.46
N VAL A 103 6.53 3.53 13.49
CA VAL A 103 5.61 2.57 14.11
C VAL A 103 6.44 1.79 15.13
N LEU A 104 5.98 1.75 16.38
CA LEU A 104 6.65 1.31 17.61
C LEU A 104 7.51 2.38 18.32
N LYS A 105 6.88 3.47 18.73
CA LYS A 105 7.03 3.88 20.13
C LYS A 105 5.90 3.21 20.92
N GLU A 106 6.10 1.95 21.25
CA GLU A 106 5.49 1.34 22.41
C GLU A 106 6.59 1.08 23.44
N SER A 107 6.71 2.01 24.38
CA SER A 107 6.90 1.81 25.83
C SER A 107 7.15 3.16 26.50
#